data_AF-A0A7Y6CSN5-F1
#
_entry.id   AF-A0A7Y6CSN5-F1
#
_cell.length_a   1.000
_cell.length_b   1.000
_cell.length_c   1.000
_cell.angle_alpha   90.00
_cell.angle_beta   90.00
_cell.angle_gamma   90.00
#
_symmetry.space_group_name_H-M   'P 1'
#
loop_
_entity.id
_entity.type
_entity.pdbx_description
1 polymer ?
#
loop_
_entity_poly.entity_id
_entity_poly.type
_entity_poly.pdbx_seq_one_letter_code
_entity_poly.pdbx_strand_id
1 'polypeptide(L)'
;AHRSHTVPRSVFWPVPNVDSALTAFTRREPPAGDRKEVFAVVDAAFAQRRKTLRAALAGWAGTPARAEQVLRHAGIEPTQRGEKLDISDFARLAAAQHHI
;
A
#
# COMPACT_ATOMS: atom_id res chain seq x y z
N ALA A 1 9.36 -10.61 1.07
CA ALA A 1 9.07 -12.03 1.28
C ALA A 1 9.70 -12.82 0.15
N HIS A 2 10.05 -14.08 0.36
CA HIS A 2 10.34 -14.99 -0.75
C HIS A 2 9.32 -16.14 -0.70
N ARG A 3 8.69 -16.42 -1.85
CA ARG A 3 7.84 -17.59 -2.02
C ARG A 3 8.76 -18.76 -2.37
N SER A 4 8.79 -19.79 -1.55
CA SER A 4 9.66 -20.94 -1.81
C SER A 4 8.99 -21.92 -2.76
N HIS A 5 7.85 -22.49 -2.36
CA HIS A 5 7.17 -23.52 -3.14
C HIS A 5 5.64 -23.46 -3.00
N THR A 6 4.93 -23.89 -4.04
CA THR A 6 3.50 -24.20 -3.98
C THR A 6 3.33 -25.58 -3.33
N VAL A 7 2.39 -25.72 -2.41
CA VAL A 7 2.05 -26.98 -1.75
C VAL A 7 0.70 -27.44 -2.32
N PRO A 8 0.66 -28.55 -3.09
CA PRO A 8 -0.58 -29.03 -3.71
C PRO A 8 -1.66 -29.31 -2.68
N ARG A 9 -2.93 -28.97 -2.96
CA ARG A 9 -4.03 -29.24 -2.02
C ARG A 9 -4.22 -30.73 -1.66
N SER A 10 -3.79 -31.64 -2.53
CA SER A 10 -3.96 -33.09 -2.38
C SER A 10 -3.19 -33.69 -1.20
N VAL A 11 -2.22 -32.96 -0.62
CA VAL A 11 -1.47 -33.42 0.56
C VAL A 11 -2.16 -33.08 1.89
N PHE A 12 -3.30 -32.39 1.86
CA PHE A 12 -4.07 -32.01 3.06
C PHE A 12 -5.36 -32.83 3.17
N TRP A 13 -5.81 -33.09 4.41
CA TRP A 13 -7.10 -33.70 4.69
C TRP A 13 -7.90 -32.86 5.72
N PRO A 14 -9.17 -32.52 5.46
CA PRO A 14 -9.86 -32.68 4.19
C PRO A 14 -9.21 -31.83 3.07
N VAL A 15 -9.40 -32.24 1.81
CA VAL A 15 -8.78 -31.55 0.66
C VAL A 15 -9.41 -30.15 0.49
N PRO A 16 -8.63 -29.05 0.53
CA PRO A 16 -9.15 -27.70 0.32
C PRO A 16 -9.44 -27.40 -1.16
N ASN A 17 -10.14 -26.30 -1.44
CA ASN A 17 -10.52 -25.90 -2.82
C ASN A 17 -9.38 -25.25 -3.63
N VAL A 18 -8.30 -24.84 -2.97
CA VAL A 18 -7.18 -24.10 -3.56
C VAL A 18 -5.86 -24.67 -3.08
N ASP A 19 -4.81 -24.46 -3.87
CA ASP A 19 -3.45 -24.81 -3.46
C ASP A 19 -2.91 -23.87 -2.39
N SER A 20 -1.94 -24.36 -1.63
CA SER A 20 -1.23 -23.59 -0.61
C SER A 20 0.11 -23.06 -1.15
N ALA A 21 0.70 -22.08 -0.47
CA ALA A 21 2.03 -21.59 -0.79
C ALA A 21 2.83 -21.35 0.48
N LEU A 22 4.08 -21.82 0.51
CA LEU A 22 5.01 -21.50 1.58
C LEU A 22 5.68 -20.15 1.31
N THR A 23 5.51 -19.21 2.23
CA THR A 23 6.08 -17.86 2.14
C THR A 23 6.88 -17.56 3.39
N ALA A 24 8.11 -17.11 3.22
CA ALA A 24 8.98 -16.72 4.32
C ALA A 24 9.24 -15.20 4.32
N PHE A 25 9.27 -14.63 5.52
CA PHE A 25 9.54 -13.23 5.77
C PHE A 25 10.78 -13.10 6.64
N THR A 26 11.75 -12.32 6.19
CA THR A 26 12.85 -11.86 7.03
C THR A 26 12.47 -10.50 7.58
N ARG A 27 12.47 -10.36 8.90
CA ARG A 27 12.23 -9.08 9.56
C ARG A 27 13.30 -8.07 9.12
N ARG A 28 12.88 -6.83 8.86
CA ARG A 28 13.73 -5.69 8.56
C ARG A 28 13.35 -4.54 9.48
N GLU A 29 14.20 -3.53 9.54
CA GLU A 29 13.85 -2.26 10.18
C GLU A 29 12.68 -1.62 9.41
N PRO A 30 11.64 -1.10 10.08
CA PRO A 30 10.56 -0.39 9.41
C PRO A 30 11.07 0.91 8.76
N PRO A 31 10.42 1.38 7.69
CA PRO A 31 10.66 2.73 7.19
C PRO A 31 10.30 3.76 8.26
N ALA A 32 10.93 4.93 8.19
CA ALA A 32 10.63 6.05 9.09
C ALA A 32 9.17 6.53 8.93
N GLY A 33 8.60 7.09 10.00
CA GLY A 33 7.24 7.62 10.03
C GLY A 33 6.33 6.87 11.01
N ASP A 34 5.17 7.47 11.30
CA ASP A 34 4.17 6.84 12.16
C ASP A 34 3.46 5.71 11.40
N ARG A 35 3.51 4.50 11.97
CA ARG A 35 2.92 3.32 11.34
C ARG A 35 1.43 3.50 11.08
N LYS A 36 0.66 4.06 12.01
CA LYS A 36 -0.80 4.19 11.84
C LYS A 36 -1.12 5.14 10.69
N GLU A 37 -0.38 6.23 10.55
CA GLU A 37 -0.55 7.17 9.45
C GLU A 37 -0.22 6.55 8.08
N VAL A 38 0.87 5.76 8.02
CA VAL A 38 1.22 5.01 6.80
C VAL A 38 0.12 4.03 6.41
N PHE A 39 -0.44 3.29 7.37
CA PHE A 39 -1.56 2.38 7.08
C PHE A 39 -2.82 3.15 6.64
N ALA A 40 -3.12 4.30 7.24
CA ALA A 40 -4.29 5.11 6.85
C ALA A 40 -4.22 5.58 5.39
N VAL A 41 -3.05 6.01 4.91
CA VAL A 41 -2.88 6.42 3.52
C VAL A 41 -2.88 5.22 2.56
N VAL A 42 -2.33 4.07 2.96
CA VAL A 42 -2.40 2.82 2.19
C VAL A 42 -3.86 2.38 2.02
N ASP A 43 -4.63 2.35 3.10
CA ASP A 43 -6.04 1.97 3.07
C ASP A 43 -6.83 2.88 2.11
N ALA A 44 -6.60 4.19 2.18
CA ALA A 44 -7.23 5.16 1.28
C ALA A 44 -6.82 4.96 -0.19
N ALA A 45 -5.54 4.69 -0.46
CA ALA A 45 -5.04 4.49 -1.82
C ALA A 45 -5.61 3.22 -2.48
N PHE A 46 -5.92 2.18 -1.70
CA PHE A 46 -6.42 0.90 -2.19
C PHE A 46 -7.94 0.71 -2.04
N ALA A 47 -8.66 1.65 -1.41
CA ALA A 47 -10.11 1.60 -1.27
C ALA A 47 -10.86 1.52 -2.62
N GLN A 48 -10.25 2.04 -3.71
CA GLN A 48 -10.88 2.09 -5.03
C GLN A 48 -9.91 1.65 -6.13
N ARG A 49 -9.91 0.35 -6.45
CA ARG A 49 -8.97 -0.41 -7.32
C ARG A 49 -8.56 0.22 -8.66
N ARG A 50 -9.29 1.21 -9.19
CA ARG A 50 -9.04 1.76 -10.53
C ARG A 50 -8.77 3.26 -10.55
N LYS A 51 -8.91 3.95 -9.42
CA LYS A 51 -8.72 5.39 -9.35
C LYS A 51 -7.24 5.74 -9.31
N THR A 52 -6.91 6.90 -9.87
CA THR A 52 -5.61 7.53 -9.65
C THR A 52 -5.50 7.99 -8.20
N LEU A 53 -4.27 8.18 -7.70
CA LEU A 53 -4.00 8.59 -6.32
C LEU A 53 -4.69 9.90 -5.96
N ARG A 54 -4.72 10.88 -6.87
CA ARG A 54 -5.47 12.14 -6.67
C ARG A 54 -6.93 11.91 -6.29
N ALA A 55 -7.58 10.94 -6.95
CA ALA A 55 -8.99 10.66 -6.74
C ALA A 55 -9.23 9.66 -5.60
N ALA A 56 -8.32 8.71 -5.38
CA ALA A 56 -8.40 7.75 -4.28
C ALA A 56 -8.15 8.44 -2.91
N LEU A 57 -7.21 9.38 -2.86
CA LEU A 57 -6.80 10.07 -1.63
C LEU A 57 -7.59 11.34 -1.33
N ALA A 58 -8.60 11.68 -2.14
CA ALA A 58 -9.38 12.89 -1.96
C ALA A 58 -10.06 12.96 -0.57
N GLY A 59 -10.58 11.84 -0.07
CA GLY A 59 -11.19 11.79 1.27
C GLY A 59 -10.15 11.88 2.39
N TRP A 60 -9.02 11.20 2.22
CA TRP A 60 -7.92 11.20 3.20
C TRP A 60 -7.25 12.58 3.33
N ALA A 61 -7.05 13.27 2.22
CA ALA A 61 -6.50 14.63 2.18
C ALA A 61 -7.59 15.72 2.32
N GLY A 62 -8.86 15.36 2.51
CA GLY A 62 -10.00 16.28 2.56
C GLY A 62 -10.49 16.82 1.22
N THR A 63 -9.61 17.01 0.21
CA THR A 63 -10.01 17.34 -1.17
C THR A 63 -9.07 16.73 -2.22
N PRO A 64 -9.52 16.57 -3.49
CA PRO A 64 -8.62 16.16 -4.58
C PRO A 64 -7.47 17.14 -4.84
N ALA A 65 -7.70 18.44 -4.62
CA ALA A 65 -6.67 19.47 -4.81
C ALA A 65 -5.57 19.36 -3.75
N ARG A 66 -5.95 19.15 -2.48
CA ARG A 66 -4.99 18.91 -1.41
C ARG A 66 -4.26 17.57 -1.57
N ALA A 67 -4.97 16.52 -2.01
CA ALA A 67 -4.33 15.24 -2.34
C ALA A 67 -3.22 15.42 -3.39
N GLU A 68 -3.48 16.19 -4.44
CA GLU A 68 -2.47 16.51 -5.46
C GLU A 68 -1.29 17.30 -4.92
N GLN A 69 -1.51 18.30 -4.05
CA GLN A 69 -0.42 19.04 -3.40
C GLN A 69 0.47 18.13 -2.56
N VAL A 70 -0.13 17.28 -1.72
CA VAL A 70 0.58 16.34 -0.84
C VAL A 70 1.35 15.30 -1.66
N LEU A 71 0.73 14.76 -2.73
CA LEU A 71 1.40 13.83 -3.66
C LEU A 71 2.63 14.46 -4.32
N ARG A 72 2.49 15.67 -4.85
CA ARG A 72 3.60 16.39 -5.49
C ARG A 72 4.72 16.72 -4.50
N HIS A 73 4.37 17.13 -3.27
CA HIS A 73 5.35 17.37 -2.21
C HIS A 73 6.11 16.10 -1.81
N ALA A 74 5.45 14.94 -1.83
CA ALA A 74 6.09 13.65 -1.61
C ALA A 74 6.89 13.12 -2.83
N GLY A 75 6.91 13.86 -3.95
CA GLY A 75 7.57 13.47 -5.19
C GLY A 75 6.83 12.37 -5.97
N ILE A 76 5.51 12.29 -5.84
CA ILE A 76 4.66 11.25 -6.42
C ILE A 76 3.73 11.86 -7.48
N GLU A 77 3.61 11.19 -8.62
CA GLU A 77 2.76 11.66 -9.72
C GLU A 77 1.28 11.43 -9.40
N PRO A 78 0.41 12.47 -9.39
CA PRO A 78 -0.98 12.33 -8.96
C PRO A 78 -1.84 11.39 -9.81
N THR A 79 -1.38 11.10 -11.03
CA THR A 79 -2.03 10.21 -12.01
C THR A 79 -1.66 8.74 -11.81
N GLN A 80 -0.67 8.42 -10.98
CA GLN A 80 -0.33 7.04 -10.65
C GLN A 80 -1.47 6.36 -9.87
N ARG A 81 -1.43 5.02 -9.83
CA ARG A 81 -2.30 4.20 -8.97
C ARG A 81 -1.53 3.73 -7.74
N GLY A 82 -2.25 3.41 -6.66
CA GLY A 82 -1.64 2.93 -5.41
C GLY A 82 -0.72 1.72 -5.60
N GLU A 83 -1.03 0.81 -6.54
CA GLU A 83 -0.18 -0.36 -6.84
C GLU A 83 1.20 -0.02 -7.45
N LYS A 84 1.48 1.24 -7.78
CA LYS A 84 2.79 1.69 -8.29
C LYS A 84 3.73 2.19 -7.21
N LEU A 85 3.23 2.43 -5.99
CA LEU A 85 4.01 2.94 -4.87
C LEU A 85 4.62 1.78 -4.08
N ASP A 86 5.83 1.99 -3.58
CA ASP A 86 6.43 1.14 -2.56
C ASP A 86 6.12 1.66 -1.14
N ILE A 87 6.57 0.92 -0.12
CA ILE A 87 6.29 1.30 1.27
C ILE A 87 7.00 2.60 1.70
N SER A 88 8.15 2.92 1.09
CA SER A 88 8.88 4.16 1.36
C SER A 88 8.16 5.35 0.75
N ASP A 89 7.49 5.18 -0.40
CA ASP A 89 6.64 6.20 -0.99
C ASP A 89 5.43 6.51 -0.08
N PHE A 90 4.76 5.48 0.45
CA PHE A 90 3.68 5.68 1.40
C PHE A 90 4.14 6.34 2.70
N ALA A 91 5.34 6.01 3.19
CA ALA A 91 5.94 6.67 4.34
C ALA A 91 6.19 8.16 4.11
N ARG A 92 6.79 8.54 2.96
CA ARG A 92 6.97 9.96 2.59
C ARG A 92 5.64 10.68 2.44
N LEU A 93 4.64 10.00 1.86
CA LEU A 93 3.33 10.57 1.62
C LEU A 93 2.56 10.86 2.93
N ALA A 94 2.64 9.95 3.89
CA ALA A 94 2.08 10.16 5.22
C ALA A 94 2.74 11.36 5.92
N ALA A 95 4.08 11.44 5.89
CA ALA A 95 4.81 12.57 6.48
C ALA A 95 4.45 13.91 5.79
N ALA A 96 4.32 13.92 4.46
CA ALA A 96 3.99 15.11 3.67
C ALA A 96 2.62 15.73 4.05
N GLN A 97 1.68 14.93 4.56
CA GLN A 97 0.34 15.42 4.93
C GLN A 97 0.38 16.49 6.03
N HIS A 98 1.37 16.45 6.93
CA HIS A 98 1.49 17.38 8.06
C HIS A 98 2.21 18.68 7.71
N HIS A 99 2.88 18.73 6.56
CA HIS A 99 3.71 19.86 6.15
C HIS A 99 3.02 20.81 5.16
N ILE A 100 1.75 20.54 4.82
CA ILE A 100 0.89 21.31 3.92
C ILE A 100 -0.46 21.54 4.60
#